data_AF-A0A2J8TNQ3-F1
#
_entry.id   AF-A0A2J8TNQ3-F1
#
_cell.length_a   1.000
_cell.length_b   1.000
_cell.length_c   1.000
_cell.angle_alpha   90.00
_cell.angle_beta   90.00
_cell.angle_gamma   90.00
#
_symmetry.space_group_name_H-M   'P 1'
#
loop_
_entity.id
_entity.type
_entity.pdbx_description
1 polymer ?
#
loop_
_entity_poly.entity_id
_entity_poly.type
_entity_poly.pdbx_seq_one_letter_code
_entity_poly.pdbx_strand_id
1 'polypeptide(L)'
;MDQALLFIHNELLWTNLTVYWKSECCYHCLFQVLANVPQSPKAGKPSVAAASVSTQHGSILQLNDTLEEKEVCRLEYRFGEFGNYSLLVKNIHNGVSEIACDLAVNEDPVDSNLPVSIAFLIGLAVIIAISFLRLLLRQSLAVSPRLECGGTISAHSKLCLPGSHHSPTSQPPK
;
A
#
# COMPACT_ATOMS: atom_id res chain seq x y z
N MET A 1 10.48 -14.15 -5.44
CA MET A 1 11.93 -13.94 -5.61
C MET A 1 12.31 -13.16 -4.38
N ASP A 2 12.89 -13.83 -3.39
CA ASP A 2 12.79 -13.34 -2.00
C ASP A 2 14.16 -12.81 -1.55
N GLN A 3 14.69 -11.91 -2.37
CA GLN A 3 16.03 -11.37 -2.24
C GLN A 3 16.01 -9.85 -2.42
N ALA A 4 16.84 -9.18 -1.63
CA ALA A 4 17.20 -7.79 -1.78
C ALA A 4 18.70 -7.67 -2.04
N LEU A 5 19.11 -6.53 -2.57
CA LEU A 5 20.52 -6.28 -2.88
C LEU A 5 21.12 -5.34 -1.83
N LEU A 6 22.20 -5.79 -1.20
CA LEU A 6 22.92 -5.06 -0.19
C LEU A 6 24.33 -4.72 -0.69
N PHE A 7 24.64 -3.43 -0.73
CA PHE A 7 25.99 -2.93 -0.96
C PHE A 7 26.66 -2.64 0.37
N ILE A 8 27.82 -3.23 0.63
CA ILE A 8 28.65 -2.93 1.79
C ILE A 8 29.81 -2.05 1.35
N HIS A 9 29.88 -0.85 1.91
CA HIS A 9 30.89 0.16 1.65
C HIS A 9 31.86 0.22 2.84
N ASN A 10 33.11 -0.21 2.62
CA ASN A 10 34.18 -0.13 3.61
C ASN A 10 35.05 1.10 3.34
N GLU A 11 34.99 2.10 4.24
CA GLU A 11 35.86 3.29 4.19
C GLU A 11 37.14 3.13 5.03
N LEU A 12 37.27 2.03 5.79
CA LEU A 12 38.44 1.79 6.63
C LEU A 12 39.68 1.49 5.77
N LEU A 13 40.78 2.21 6.06
CA LEU A 13 41.99 2.20 5.22
C LEU A 13 42.94 1.03 5.46
N TRP A 14 42.84 0.38 6.62
CA TRP A 14 43.83 -0.60 7.09
C TRP A 14 43.22 -1.96 7.44
N THR A 15 41.90 -2.10 7.31
CA THR A 15 41.18 -3.29 7.78
C THR A 15 40.28 -3.84 6.69
N ASN A 16 40.41 -5.14 6.47
CA ASN A 16 39.47 -5.89 5.65
C ASN A 16 38.29 -6.29 6.54
N LEU A 17 37.10 -6.32 5.96
CA LEU A 17 35.89 -6.68 6.68
C LEU A 17 35.33 -7.98 6.15
N THR A 18 34.99 -8.88 7.07
CA THR A 18 34.19 -10.06 6.76
C THR A 18 32.79 -9.83 7.30
N VAL A 19 31.81 -9.87 6.38
CA VAL A 19 30.40 -9.72 6.71
C VAL A 19 29.81 -11.10 6.89
N TYR A 20 29.26 -11.35 8.08
CA TYR A 20 28.51 -12.53 8.41
C TYR A 20 27.02 -12.22 8.46
N TRP A 21 26.19 -13.23 8.20
CA TRP A 21 24.75 -13.13 8.30
C TRP A 21 24.15 -14.34 9.02
N LYS A 22 23.02 -14.11 9.68
CA LYS A 22 22.09 -15.17 10.14
C LYS A 22 20.66 -14.65 10.13
N SER A 23 19.69 -15.55 10.02
CA SER A 23 18.26 -15.18 10.13
C SER A 23 17.85 -14.99 11.60
N GLU A 24 17.00 -13.99 11.87
CA GLU A 24 16.39 -13.77 13.18
C GLU A 24 15.49 -14.92 13.63
N CYS A 25 14.86 -15.63 12.68
CA CYS A 25 13.94 -16.73 12.99
C CYS A 25 14.66 -18.01 13.43
N CYS A 26 15.98 -18.10 13.28
CA CYS A 26 16.75 -19.30 13.60
C CYS A 26 17.74 -19.07 14.75
N TYR A 27 17.30 -19.36 15.97
CA TYR A 27 18.10 -19.18 17.19
C TYR A 27 19.31 -20.12 17.28
N HIS A 28 19.26 -21.27 16.60
CA HIS A 28 20.35 -22.26 16.56
C HIS A 28 21.25 -22.16 15.32
N CYS A 29 20.97 -21.24 14.40
CA CYS A 29 21.79 -21.09 13.21
C CYS A 29 23.12 -20.40 13.53
N LEU A 30 24.19 -20.92 12.94
CA LEU A 30 25.50 -20.28 12.97
C LEU A 30 25.54 -19.12 11.97
N PHE A 31 26.42 -18.18 12.25
CA PHE A 31 26.76 -17.10 11.32
C PHE A 31 27.43 -17.67 10.07
N GLN A 32 26.93 -17.28 8.91
CA GLN A 32 27.46 -17.67 7.61
C GLN A 32 28.15 -16.47 6.96
N VAL A 33 29.22 -16.71 6.21
CA VAL A 33 29.92 -15.64 5.47
C VAL A 33 29.01 -15.16 4.34
N LEU A 34 28.72 -13.85 4.34
CA LEU A 34 27.94 -13.18 3.31
C LEU A 34 28.85 -12.59 2.22
N ALA A 35 29.88 -11.83 2.63
CA ALA A 35 30.83 -11.21 1.71
C ALA A 35 32.13 -10.83 2.44
N ASN A 36 33.23 -10.77 1.68
CA ASN A 36 34.48 -10.17 2.12
C ASN A 36 34.65 -8.82 1.42
N VAL A 37 34.90 -7.77 2.19
CA VAL A 37 35.04 -6.41 1.69
C VAL A 37 36.48 -5.95 1.92
N PRO A 38 37.27 -5.72 0.86
CA PRO A 38 38.64 -5.29 1.04
C PRO A 38 38.70 -3.89 1.63
N GLN A 39 39.85 -3.55 2.22
CA GLN A 39 40.14 -2.22 2.72
C GLN A 39 39.98 -1.14 1.65
N SER A 40 39.68 0.07 2.11
CA SER A 40 39.57 1.23 1.25
C SER A 40 40.93 1.58 0.60
N PRO A 41 41.00 1.76 -0.73
CA PRO A 41 42.25 2.08 -1.40
C PRO A 41 42.72 3.52 -1.11
N LYS A 42 41.79 4.44 -0.81
CA LYS A 42 42.07 5.86 -0.52
C LYS A 42 40.99 6.46 0.36
N ALA A 43 41.37 7.44 1.19
CA ALA A 43 40.41 8.19 1.99
C ALA A 43 39.35 8.85 1.09
N GLY A 44 38.08 8.73 1.46
CA GLY A 44 36.95 9.26 0.68
C GLY A 44 36.51 8.43 -0.52
N LYS A 45 37.13 7.27 -0.80
CA LYS A 45 36.65 6.33 -1.82
C LYS A 45 36.46 4.94 -1.21
N PRO A 46 35.25 4.60 -0.73
CA PRO A 46 35.01 3.32 -0.08
C PRO A 46 35.16 2.16 -1.08
N SER A 47 35.67 1.05 -0.57
CA SER A 47 35.63 -0.24 -1.24
C SER A 47 34.21 -0.82 -1.15
N VAL A 48 33.71 -1.45 -2.21
CA VAL A 48 32.31 -1.90 -2.28
C VAL A 48 32.23 -3.38 -2.58
N ALA A 49 31.43 -4.10 -1.80
CA ALA A 49 31.01 -5.47 -2.10
C ALA A 49 29.49 -5.52 -2.20
N ALA A 50 28.97 -6.34 -3.12
CA ALA A 50 27.54 -6.60 -3.24
C ALA A 50 27.22 -8.01 -2.72
N ALA A 51 26.11 -8.14 -2.01
CA ALA A 51 25.58 -9.41 -1.56
C ALA A 51 24.06 -9.43 -1.69
N SER A 52 23.50 -10.62 -1.94
CA SER A 52 22.06 -10.83 -1.85
C SER A 52 21.69 -11.22 -0.42
N VAL A 53 20.63 -10.60 0.10
CA VAL A 53 20.11 -10.86 1.45
C VAL A 53 18.66 -11.31 1.36
N SER A 54 18.25 -12.19 2.28
CA SER A 54 16.89 -12.71 2.29
C SER A 54 15.90 -11.65 2.78
N THR A 55 14.72 -11.61 2.16
CA THR A 55 13.63 -10.67 2.51
C THR A 55 12.49 -11.35 3.28
N GLN A 56 12.49 -12.70 3.36
CA GLN A 56 11.43 -13.45 4.03
C GLN A 56 11.40 -13.17 5.55
N HIS A 57 12.59 -13.08 6.15
CA HIS A 57 12.79 -12.94 7.59
C HIS A 57 13.77 -11.80 7.88
N GLY A 58 13.72 -11.25 9.09
CA GLY A 58 14.76 -10.34 9.56
C GLY A 58 16.13 -11.00 9.53
N SER A 59 17.15 -10.21 9.23
CA SER A 59 18.53 -10.67 9.10
C SER A 59 19.41 -9.93 10.10
N ILE A 60 20.24 -10.70 10.80
CA ILE A 60 21.26 -10.19 11.72
C ILE A 60 22.58 -10.21 10.95
N LEU A 61 23.11 -9.03 10.68
CA LEU A 61 24.42 -8.83 10.06
C LEU A 61 25.45 -8.56 11.14
N GLN A 62 26.60 -9.24 11.03
CA GLN A 62 27.73 -9.04 11.93
C GLN A 62 28.97 -8.78 11.07
N LEU A 63 29.61 -7.64 11.28
CA LEU A 63 30.81 -7.25 10.54
C LEU A 63 32.00 -7.41 11.47
N ASN A 64 32.95 -8.24 11.06
CA ASN A 64 34.17 -8.48 11.82
C ASN A 64 35.38 -7.95 11.05
N ASP A 65 36.35 -7.44 11.79
CA ASP A 65 37.69 -7.21 11.27
C ASP A 65 38.32 -8.56 10.92
N THR A 66 38.73 -8.75 9.68
CA THR A 66 39.34 -10.00 9.22
C THR A 66 40.69 -10.28 9.90
N LEU A 67 41.40 -9.24 10.38
CA LEU A 67 42.70 -9.39 11.02
C LEU A 67 42.59 -9.74 12.50
N GLU A 68 41.72 -9.04 13.23
CA GLU A 68 41.57 -9.19 14.67
C GLU A 68 40.45 -10.17 15.07
N GLU A 69 39.66 -10.65 14.10
CA GLU A 69 38.40 -11.39 14.31
C GLU A 69 37.44 -10.71 15.30
N LYS A 70 37.61 -9.39 15.47
CA LYS A 70 36.87 -8.58 16.42
C LYS A 70 35.60 -8.07 15.76
N GLU A 71 34.49 -8.16 16.48
CA GLU A 71 33.23 -7.54 16.05
C GLU A 71 33.38 -6.03 15.96
N VAL A 72 33.09 -5.50 14.77
CA VAL A 72 33.09 -4.07 14.46
C VAL A 72 31.69 -3.50 14.61
N CYS A 73 30.70 -4.16 14.01
CA CYS A 73 29.31 -3.75 14.06
C CYS A 73 28.36 -4.94 14.02
N ARG A 74 27.21 -4.78 14.67
CA ARG A 74 26.08 -5.71 14.59
C ARG A 74 24.81 -4.94 14.29
N LEU A 75 24.11 -5.35 13.24
CA LEU A 75 22.90 -4.70 12.75
C LEU A 75 21.80 -5.74 12.55
N GLU A 76 20.62 -5.44 13.09
CA GLU A 76 19.42 -6.25 12.87
C GLU A 76 18.49 -5.45 11.96
N TYR A 77 18.16 -5.99 10.79
CA TYR A 77 17.33 -5.29 9.81
C TYR A 77 16.48 -6.26 9.00
N ARG A 78 15.27 -5.82 8.65
CA ARG A 78 14.35 -6.58 7.81
C ARG A 78 14.31 -6.00 6.41
N PHE A 79 14.99 -6.68 5.49
CA PHE A 79 15.04 -6.29 4.09
C PHE A 79 13.70 -6.55 3.39
N GLY A 80 13.25 -5.61 2.57
CA GLY A 80 12.06 -5.75 1.75
C GLY A 80 12.39 -6.21 0.33
N GLU A 81 11.40 -6.79 -0.35
CA GLU A 81 11.56 -7.32 -1.70
C GLU A 81 11.98 -6.23 -2.69
N PHE A 82 12.94 -6.58 -3.56
CA PHE A 82 13.53 -5.69 -4.55
C PHE A 82 14.17 -4.41 -3.99
N GLY A 83 14.36 -4.32 -2.67
CA GLY A 83 15.02 -3.17 -2.06
C GLY A 83 16.52 -3.12 -2.39
N ASN A 84 17.03 -1.90 -2.51
CA ASN A 84 18.44 -1.61 -2.72
C ASN A 84 18.98 -0.86 -1.50
N TYR A 85 19.90 -1.50 -0.78
CA TYR A 85 20.40 -1.03 0.50
C TYR A 85 21.90 -0.79 0.42
N SER A 86 22.38 0.25 1.11
CA SER A 86 23.81 0.54 1.27
C SER A 86 24.18 0.60 2.75
N LEU A 87 25.10 -0.24 3.17
CA LEU A 87 25.70 -0.22 4.51
C LEU A 87 27.07 0.46 4.42
N LEU A 88 27.23 1.61 5.08
CA LEU A 88 28.48 2.36 5.11
C LEU A 88 29.19 2.15 6.45
N VAL A 89 30.43 1.66 6.37
CA VAL A 89 31.32 1.49 7.53
C VAL A 89 32.40 2.57 7.49
N LYS A 90 32.42 3.45 8.50
CA LYS A 90 33.36 4.57 8.59
C LYS A 90 33.89 4.76 10.00
N ASN A 91 35.01 5.47 10.13
CA ASN A 91 35.59 5.83 11.41
C ASN A 91 35.07 7.21 11.85
N ILE A 92 34.55 7.31 13.07
CA ILE A 92 34.17 8.58 13.70
C ILE A 92 35.34 9.03 14.58
N HIS A 93 35.93 10.17 14.23
CA HIS A 93 36.98 10.80 15.01
C HIS A 93 36.39 11.90 15.90
N ASN A 94 35.89 11.52 17.09
CA ASN A 94 35.33 12.47 18.06
C ASN A 94 36.09 12.50 19.41
N GLY A 95 37.37 12.11 19.39
CA GLY A 95 38.24 12.01 20.58
C GLY A 95 38.57 10.56 21.00
N VAL A 96 37.73 9.61 20.60
CA VAL A 96 38.02 8.17 20.53
C VAL A 96 37.69 7.73 19.10
N SER A 97 38.54 6.92 18.49
CA SER A 97 38.32 6.40 17.14
C SER A 97 37.29 5.26 17.21
N GLU A 98 36.01 5.60 17.09
CA GLU A 98 34.90 4.63 17.11
C GLU A 98 34.45 4.32 15.68
N ILE A 99 34.12 3.06 15.40
CA ILE A 99 33.65 2.66 14.06
C ILE A 99 32.12 2.72 14.07
N ALA A 100 31.54 3.38 13.07
CA ALA A 100 30.10 3.49 12.90
C ALA A 100 29.64 2.80 11.61
N CYS A 101 28.46 2.19 11.70
CA CYS A 101 27.80 1.50 10.60
C CYS A 101 26.45 2.14 10.34
N ASP A 102 26.37 2.93 9.27
CA ASP A 102 25.16 3.62 8.84
C ASP A 102 24.50 2.80 7.72
N LEU A 103 23.26 2.34 7.94
CA LEU A 103 22.46 1.71 6.90
C LEU A 103 21.58 2.75 6.22
N ALA A 104 21.73 2.88 4.90
CA ALA A 104 20.92 3.72 4.03
C ALA A 104 20.05 2.86 3.10
N VAL A 105 18.83 3.32 2.86
CA VAL A 105 17.94 2.76 1.84
C VAL A 105 18.12 3.60 0.58
N ASN A 106 18.65 3.02 -0.49
CA ASN A 106 18.87 3.71 -1.76
C ASN A 106 17.60 3.72 -2.60
N GLU A 107 16.93 2.57 -2.67
CA GLU A 107 15.60 2.42 -3.29
C GLU A 107 14.67 1.74 -2.30
N ASP A 108 13.52 2.38 -2.07
CA ASP A 108 12.50 1.86 -1.18
C ASP A 108 12.00 0.49 -1.67
N PRO A 109 11.87 -0.50 -0.77
CA PRO A 109 11.38 -1.81 -1.15
C PRO A 109 9.92 -1.74 -1.61
N VAL A 110 9.52 -2.70 -2.43
CA VAL A 110 8.13 -2.78 -2.90
C VAL A 110 7.22 -3.19 -1.74
N ASP A 111 6.31 -2.31 -1.34
CA ASP A 111 5.30 -2.63 -0.33
C ASP A 111 4.16 -3.45 -0.96
N SER A 112 4.13 -4.75 -0.71
CA SER A 112 3.08 -5.65 -1.20
C SER A 112 1.70 -5.37 -0.60
N ASN A 113 1.61 -4.63 0.51
CA ASN A 113 0.33 -4.33 1.16
C ASN A 113 -0.42 -3.21 0.46
N LEU A 114 0.30 -2.27 -0.15
CA LEU A 114 -0.27 -1.13 -0.86
C LEU A 114 -1.28 -1.55 -1.96
N PRO A 115 -0.94 -2.42 -2.93
CA PRO A 115 -1.88 -2.81 -3.98
C PRO A 115 -3.06 -3.63 -3.46
N VAL A 116 -2.85 -4.49 -2.45
CA VAL A 116 -3.92 -5.31 -1.84
C VAL A 116 -4.92 -4.42 -1.12
N SER A 117 -4.44 -3.45 -0.35
CA SER A 117 -5.28 -2.46 0.34
C SER A 117 -6.08 -1.60 -0.65
N ILE A 118 -5.44 -1.13 -1.71
CA ILE A 118 -6.12 -0.36 -2.77
C ILE A 118 -7.24 -1.18 -3.43
N ALA A 119 -6.97 -2.45 -3.78
CA ALA A 119 -7.98 -3.33 -4.37
C ALA A 119 -9.19 -3.55 -3.44
N PHE A 120 -8.93 -3.73 -2.15
CA PHE A 120 -9.97 -3.87 -1.13
C PHE A 120 -10.83 -2.60 -0.99
N LEU A 121 -10.21 -1.42 -0.93
CA LEU A 121 -10.91 -0.14 -0.83
C LEU A 121 -11.80 0.13 -2.05
N ILE A 122 -11.31 -0.17 -3.26
CA ILE A 122 -12.10 -0.06 -4.50
C ILE A 122 -13.28 -1.03 -4.45
N GLY A 123 -13.06 -2.28 -4.05
CA GLY A 123 -14.11 -3.28 -3.91
C GLY A 123 -15.23 -2.84 -2.95
N LEU A 124 -14.85 -2.31 -1.78
CA LEU A 124 -15.81 -1.78 -0.82
C LEU A 124 -16.60 -0.58 -1.38
N ALA A 125 -15.92 0.37 -2.04
CA ALA A 125 -16.57 1.53 -2.64
C ALA A 125 -17.62 1.11 -3.69
N VAL A 126 -17.29 0.12 -4.53
CA VAL A 126 -18.23 -0.43 -5.54
C VAL A 126 -19.43 -1.10 -4.87
N ILE A 127 -19.22 -1.90 -3.83
CA ILE A 127 -20.31 -2.55 -3.08
C ILE A 127 -21.25 -1.51 -2.45
N ILE A 128 -20.68 -0.46 -1.84
CA ILE A 128 -21.44 0.64 -1.25
C ILE A 128 -22.25 1.36 -2.33
N ALA A 129 -21.63 1.70 -3.47
CA ALA A 129 -22.30 2.38 -4.57
C ALA A 129 -23.48 1.57 -5.13
N ILE A 130 -23.30 0.26 -5.36
CA ILE A 130 -24.37 -0.63 -5.82
C ILE A 130 -25.49 -0.72 -4.78
N SER A 131 -25.15 -0.81 -3.49
CA SER A 131 -26.12 -0.89 -2.40
C SER A 131 -26.96 0.39 -2.32
N PHE A 132 -26.32 1.55 -2.40
CA PHE A 132 -27.01 2.85 -2.47
C PHE A 132 -27.89 2.96 -3.72
N LEU A 133 -27.40 2.56 -4.88
CA LEU A 133 -28.17 2.57 -6.12
C LEU A 133 -29.42 1.68 -6.00
N ARG A 134 -29.29 0.48 -5.42
CA ARG A 134 -30.42 -0.44 -5.17
C ARG A 134 -31.43 0.15 -4.20
N LEU A 135 -30.97 0.83 -3.14
CA LEU A 135 -31.84 1.52 -2.19
C LEU A 135 -32.62 2.67 -2.86
N LEU A 136 -31.94 3.49 -3.65
CA LEU A 136 -32.56 4.58 -4.41
C LEU A 136 -33.58 4.06 -5.43
N LEU A 137 -33.25 3.00 -6.19
CA LEU A 137 -34.19 2.36 -7.13
C LEU A 137 -35.41 1.76 -6.40
N ARG A 138 -35.22 1.16 -5.22
CA ARG A 138 -36.35 0.65 -4.41
C ARG A 138 -37.25 1.78 -3.93
N GLN A 139 -36.67 2.91 -3.48
CA GLN A 139 -37.46 4.07 -3.06
C GLN A 139 -38.15 4.78 -4.23
N SER A 140 -37.53 4.88 -5.40
CA SER A 140 -38.18 5.48 -6.57
C SER A 140 -39.32 4.62 -7.13
N LEU A 141 -39.20 3.28 -7.07
CA LEU A 141 -40.31 2.35 -7.37
C LEU A 141 -41.44 2.42 -6.31
N ALA A 142 -41.11 2.72 -5.06
CA ALA A 142 -42.11 2.97 -4.01
C ALA A 142 -42.77 4.36 -4.11
N VAL A 143 -42.15 5.30 -4.85
CA VAL A 143 -42.67 6.63 -5.19
C VAL A 143 -43.02 6.69 -6.68
N SER A 144 -43.53 5.61 -7.26
CA SER A 144 -44.47 5.79 -8.37
C SER A 144 -45.73 6.41 -7.77
N PRO A 145 -46.12 7.66 -8.12
CA PRO A 145 -47.47 8.10 -7.83
C PRO A 145 -48.38 7.06 -8.49
N ARG A 146 -49.24 6.41 -7.70
CA ARG A 146 -50.33 5.57 -8.21
C ARG A 146 -51.10 6.40 -9.23
N LEU A 147 -50.74 6.28 -10.51
CA LEU A 147 -51.56 6.72 -11.61
C LEU A 147 -52.58 5.62 -11.93
N GLU A 148 -53.22 5.06 -10.90
CA GLU A 148 -54.26 4.05 -11.03
C GLU A 148 -55.11 4.05 -9.75
N CYS A 149 -56.06 4.98 -9.71
CA CYS A 149 -57.42 4.86 -9.14
C CYS A 149 -58.12 6.23 -9.27
N GLY A 150 -59.13 6.45 -10.11
CA GLY A 150 -59.87 5.49 -10.91
C GLY A 150 -60.65 6.19 -12.03
N GLY A 151 -60.48 5.68 -13.24
CA GLY A 151 -61.52 5.77 -14.24
C GLY A 151 -62.50 4.62 -14.00
N THR A 152 -63.62 4.88 -13.33
CA THR A 152 -64.82 4.06 -13.49
C THR A 152 -66.10 4.84 -13.16
N ILE A 153 -66.84 5.13 -14.22
CA ILE A 153 -68.28 4.87 -14.37
C ILE A 153 -69.25 5.82 -13.65
N SER A 154 -69.84 6.70 -14.46
CA SER A 154 -71.29 6.92 -14.61
C SER A 154 -72.20 6.50 -13.44
N ALA A 155 -72.80 7.48 -12.76
CA ALA A 155 -74.16 7.33 -12.22
C ALA A 155 -74.84 8.69 -12.00
N HIS A 156 -75.81 8.95 -12.85
CA HIS A 156 -77.03 9.74 -12.64
C HIS A 156 -77.53 9.88 -11.18
N SER A 157 -77.81 11.11 -10.72
CA SER A 157 -79.08 11.56 -10.09
C SER A 157 -78.91 13.05 -9.68
N LYS A 158 -79.58 14.05 -10.27
CA LYS A 158 -81.02 14.42 -10.27
C LYS A 158 -81.51 14.95 -8.92
N LEU A 159 -81.42 16.27 -8.70
CA LEU A 159 -82.26 17.14 -7.83
C LEU A 159 -81.67 18.57 -7.95
N CYS A 160 -82.33 19.69 -8.27
CA CYS A 160 -83.69 20.06 -8.62
C CYS A 160 -83.60 21.38 -9.43
N LEU A 161 -84.43 21.54 -10.46
CA LEU A 161 -84.79 22.84 -11.08
C LEU A 161 -85.78 23.58 -10.16
N PRO A 162 -85.79 24.92 -10.14
CA PRO A 162 -86.60 25.71 -11.08
C PRO A 162 -85.79 26.92 -11.63
N GLY A 163 -85.92 27.40 -12.86
CA GLY A 163 -87.10 27.60 -13.69
C GLY A 163 -87.17 29.09 -14.06
N SER A 164 -86.81 29.46 -15.29
CA SER A 164 -87.29 30.68 -15.98
C SER A 164 -86.97 30.57 -17.49
N HIS A 165 -87.89 30.06 -18.30
CA HIS A 165 -88.84 30.85 -19.12
C HIS A 165 -88.22 31.82 -20.14
N HIS A 166 -88.12 31.37 -21.41
CA HIS A 166 -88.70 31.95 -22.66
C HIS A 166 -88.02 31.23 -23.86
N SER A 167 -88.64 30.26 -24.57
CA SER A 167 -89.72 30.35 -25.57
C SER A 167 -89.28 30.91 -26.95
N PRO A 168 -89.81 30.40 -28.08
CA PRO A 168 -88.97 29.64 -29.01
C PRO A 168 -89.10 30.01 -30.51
N THR A 169 -88.27 29.29 -31.29
CA THR A 169 -88.53 28.68 -32.61
C THR A 169 -88.27 29.45 -33.91
N SER A 170 -87.49 28.73 -34.69
CA SER A 170 -87.05 28.86 -36.06
C SER A 170 -88.15 28.68 -37.12
N GLN A 171 -87.85 29.21 -38.30
CA GLN A 171 -88.47 29.00 -39.61
C GLN A 171 -88.62 27.51 -40.01
N PRO A 172 -89.59 27.18 -40.88
CA PRO A 172 -89.60 26.01 -41.74
C PRO A 172 -89.46 26.37 -43.26
N PRO A 173 -89.30 25.38 -44.16
CA PRO A 173 -88.28 25.42 -45.23
C PRO A 173 -88.84 25.49 -46.66
N LYS A 174 -87.95 25.81 -47.63
CA LYS A 174 -87.86 25.15 -48.94
C LYS A 174 -86.48 25.38 -49.55
#